data_AF-A0AA50HXR6-F1
#
_entry.id   AF-A0AA50HXR6-F1
#
_cell.length_a   1.000
_cell.length_b   1.000
_cell.length_c   1.000
_cell.angle_alpha   90.00
_cell.angle_beta   90.00
_cell.angle_gamma   90.00
#
_symmetry.space_group_name_H-M   'P 1'
#
loop_
_entity.id
_entity.type
_entity.pdbx_description
1 polymer ?
#
loop_
_entity_poly.entity_id
_entity_poly.type
_entity_poly.pdbx_seq_one_letter_code
_entity_poly.pdbx_strand_id
1 'polypeptide(L)' 'MNKNIQITPGAYVILSPEANSNNSAIWVGVLRTTFKF' A
#
# COMPACT_ATOMS: atom_id res chain seq x y z
N MET A 1 13.80 -15.30 10.64
CA MET A 1 12.92 -14.11 10.67
C MET A 1 12.95 -13.53 12.08
N ASN A 2 13.24 -12.24 12.23
CA ASN A 2 13.40 -11.56 13.52
C ASN A 2 12.04 -11.51 14.24
N LYS A 3 11.95 -12.00 15.48
CA LYS A 3 10.67 -12.15 16.22
C LYS A 3 10.00 -10.81 16.56
N ASN A 4 10.75 -9.71 16.55
CA ASN A 4 10.30 -8.40 16.99
C ASN A 4 9.90 -7.45 15.85
N ILE A 5 10.05 -7.88 14.59
CA ILE A 5 9.75 -7.06 13.41
C ILE A 5 8.83 -7.84 12.49
N GLN A 6 7.61 -7.34 12.31
CA GLN A 6 6.64 -7.85 11.35
C GLN A 6 6.58 -6.92 10.14
N ILE A 7 6.72 -7.49 8.94
CA ILE A 7 6.59 -6.77 7.68
C ILE A 7 5.32 -7.27 7.00
N THR A 8 4.43 -6.35 6.63
CA THR A 8 3.22 -6.64 5.85
C THR A 8 3.27 -5.89 4.53
N PRO A 9 3.56 -6.57 3.40
CA PRO A 9 3.41 -5.96 2.09
C PRO A 9 1.93 -5.83 1.73
N GLY A 10 1.61 -4.84 0.91
CA GLY A 10 0.27 -4.65 0.35
C GLY A 10 0.35 -3.88 -0.97
N ALA A 11 -0.74 -3.93 -1.72
CA ALA A 11 -0.91 -3.12 -2.92
C ALA A 11 -2.38 -2.73 -3.06
N TYR A 12 -2.63 -1.56 -3.64
CA TYR A 12 -3.96 -1.11 -4.02
C TYR A 12 -3.90 -0.22 -5.26
N VAL A 13 -5.04 -0.07 -5.91
CA VAL A 13 -5.20 0.76 -7.11
C VAL A 13 -6.22 1.85 -6.82
N ILE A 14 -5.92 3.07 -7.23
CA ILE A 14 -6.86 4.19 -7.25
C ILE A 14 -7.38 4.31 -8.68
N LEU A 15 -8.68 4.09 -8.85
CA LEU A 15 -9.39 4.25 -10.11
C LEU A 15 -10.06 5.62 -10.15
N SER A 16 -10.01 6.30 -11.30
CA SER A 16 -10.66 7.60 -11.52
C SER A 16 -10.34 8.63 -10.41
N PRO A 17 -9.05 8.95 -10.17
CA PRO A 17 -8.68 9.93 -9.15
C PRO A 17 -9.37 11.26 -9.41
N GLU A 18 -9.73 11.97 -8.34
CA GLU A 18 -10.55 13.20 -8.38
C GLU A 18 -11.94 13.00 -9.01
N ALA A 19 -12.47 11.77 -9.00
CA ALA A 19 -13.74 11.38 -9.64
C ALA A 19 -13.78 11.65 -11.16
N ASN A 20 -12.63 11.77 -11.81
CA ASN A 20 -12.53 11.97 -13.26
C ASN A 20 -12.15 10.65 -13.95
N SER A 21 -13.05 10.11 -14.75
CA SER A 21 -12.85 8.84 -15.48
C SER A 21 -11.81 8.92 -16.61
N ASN A 22 -11.45 10.13 -17.06
CA ASN A 22 -10.37 10.32 -18.03
C ASN A 22 -8.98 10.29 -17.36
N ASN A 23 -8.91 10.29 -16.03
CA ASN A 23 -7.64 10.20 -15.33
C ASN A 23 -7.15 8.75 -15.28
N SER A 24 -5.85 8.57 -15.54
CA SER A 24 -5.20 7.27 -15.49
C SER A 24 -5.24 6.66 -14.09
N ALA A 25 -5.33 5.33 -14.04
CA ALA A 25 -5.25 4.58 -12.79
C ALA A 25 -3.87 4.75 -12.12
N ILE A 26 -3.87 4.81 -10.79
CA ILE A 26 -2.64 4.92 -10.00
C ILE A 26 -2.43 3.62 -9.23
N TRP A 27 -1.27 3.00 -9.43
CA TRP A 27 -0.86 1.79 -8.71
C TRP A 27 0.00 2.16 -7.51
N VAL A 28 -0.35 1.63 -6.34
CA VAL A 28 0.37 1.94 -5.10
C VAL A 28 0.80 0.64 -4.42
N GLY A 29 2.11 0.49 -4.22
CA GLY A 29 2.70 -0.53 -3.36
C GLY A 29 2.96 0.02 -1.97
N VAL A 30 2.70 -0.77 -0.92
CA VAL A 30 2.94 -0.38 0.47
C VAL A 30 3.70 -1.45 1.24
N LEU A 31 4.56 -1.00 2.15
CA LEU A 31 5.27 -1.83 3.12
C LEU A 31 4.97 -1.30 4.51
N ARG A 32 4.19 -2.05 5.29
CA ARG A 32 3.92 -1.73 6.69
C ARG A 32 4.87 -2.52 7.58
N THR A 33 5.67 -1.81 8.37
CA THR A 33 6.56 -2.41 9.37
C THR A 33 5.97 -2.19 10.77
N THR A 34 5.83 -3.26 11.54
CA THR A 34 5.33 -3.24 12.92
C THR A 34 6.40 -3.81 13.84
N PHE A 35 6.79 -3.01 14.84
CA PHE A 35 7.74 -3.40 15.88
C PHE A 35 7.00 -3.88 17.11
N LYS A 36 7.39 -5.04 17.64
CA LYS A 36 6.84 -5.61 18.88
C LYS A 36 7.91 -5.56 19.95
N PHE A 37 7.61 -4.83 21.02
CA PHE A 37 8.48 -4.62 22.19
C PHE A 37 8.02 -5.54 23.33
#